data_AF-A0A1H8HSA4-F1
#
_entry.id   AF-A0A1H8HSA4-F1
#
_cell.length_a   1.000
_cell.length_b   1.000
_cell.length_c   1.000
_cell.angle_alpha   90.00
_cell.angle_beta   90.00
_cell.angle_gamma   90.00
#
_symmetry.space_group_name_H-M   'P 1'
#
loop_
_entity.id
_entity.type
_entity.pdbx_description
1 polymer ?
#
loop_
_entity_poly.entity_id
_entity_poly.type
_entity_poly.pdbx_seq_one_letter_code
_entity_poly.pdbx_strand_id
1 'polypeptide(L)'
;MQSSADFPTTRGAQLMQTLAKHFGHKIPVEIADDRAVISFDFGDALAETTEAGLRLQVTGKDAEAVRKLADVVESHLLRFAHREEPKPLEWTRPA
;
A
#
# COMPACT_ATOMS: atom_id res chain seq x y z
N MET A 1 12.95 2.86 -9.15
CA MET A 1 11.92 2.03 -9.84
C MET A 1 10.62 2.13 -9.07
N GLN A 2 9.49 1.93 -9.75
CA GLN A 2 8.16 2.06 -9.15
C GLN A 2 7.22 0.94 -9.62
N SER A 3 6.20 0.64 -8.83
CA SER A 3 5.07 -0.22 -9.19
C SER A 3 3.81 0.27 -8.48
N SER A 4 2.64 0.07 -9.08
CA SER A 4 1.34 0.45 -8.50
C SER A 4 0.29 -0.64 -8.70
N ALA A 5 -0.67 -0.69 -7.79
CA ALA A 5 -1.81 -1.57 -7.86
C ALA A 5 -3.06 -0.89 -7.28
N ASP A 6 -4.21 -1.17 -7.87
CA ASP A 6 -5.50 -0.69 -7.36
C ASP A 6 -6.20 -1.82 -6.60
N PHE A 7 -6.79 -1.47 -5.46
CA PHE A 7 -7.59 -2.35 -4.62
C PHE A 7 -9.03 -1.81 -4.54
N PRO A 8 -9.96 -2.37 -5.33
CA PRO A 8 -11.36 -1.94 -5.32
C PRO A 8 -12.03 -2.30 -3.99
N THR A 9 -12.57 -1.31 -3.29
CA THR A 9 -13.24 -1.51 -2.00
C THR A 9 -14.06 -0.28 -1.61
N THR A 10 -15.11 -0.48 -0.82
CA THR A 10 -15.84 0.62 -0.18
C THR A 10 -15.15 1.13 1.09
N ARG A 11 -14.08 0.46 1.53
CA ARG A 11 -13.39 0.69 2.81
C ARG A 11 -12.01 1.33 2.65
N GLY A 12 -11.75 2.02 1.53
CA GLY A 12 -10.44 2.58 1.18
C GLY A 12 -9.82 3.40 2.32
N ALA A 13 -10.54 4.40 2.83
CA ALA A 13 -10.07 5.23 3.94
C ALA A 13 -9.85 4.47 5.26
N GLN A 14 -10.65 3.44 5.54
CA GLN A 14 -10.49 2.62 6.74
C GLN A 14 -9.25 1.73 6.63
N LEU A 15 -9.02 1.13 5.45
CA LEU A 15 -7.86 0.27 5.19
C LEU A 15 -6.57 1.09 5.12
N MET A 16 -6.57 2.27 4.51
CA MET A 16 -5.46 3.23 4.53
C MET A 16 -5.05 3.55 5.97
N GLN A 17 -6.01 3.97 6.81
CA GLN A 17 -5.73 4.30 8.21
C GLN A 17 -5.26 3.07 9.01
N THR A 18 -5.78 1.88 8.72
CA THR A 18 -5.36 0.64 9.37
C THR A 18 -3.91 0.30 9.01
N LEU A 19 -3.54 0.41 7.73
CA LEU A 19 -2.15 0.25 7.27
C LEU A 19 -1.24 1.27 7.94
N ALA A 20 -1.61 2.55 7.88
CA ALA A 20 -0.83 3.64 8.43
C ALA A 20 -0.55 3.45 9.93
N LYS A 21 -1.59 3.13 10.72
CA LYS A 21 -1.46 2.86 12.15
C LYS A 21 -0.61 1.61 12.43
N HIS A 22 -0.79 0.55 11.64
CA HIS A 22 -0.05 -0.70 11.83
C HIS A 22 1.45 -0.50 11.62
N PHE A 23 1.85 0.09 10.49
CA PHE A 23 3.25 0.35 10.17
C PHE A 23 3.84 1.43 11.07
N GLY A 24 3.07 2.45 11.45
CA GLY A 24 3.46 3.52 12.36
C GLY A 24 3.91 3.05 13.75
N HIS A 25 3.64 1.81 14.13
CA HIS A 25 4.19 1.21 15.35
C HIS A 25 5.69 0.86 15.26
N LYS A 26 6.24 0.73 14.05
CA LYS A 26 7.60 0.22 13.81
C LYS A 26 8.44 1.10 12.90
N ILE A 27 7.82 1.77 11.95
CA ILE A 27 8.51 2.57 10.93
C ILE A 27 7.79 3.92 10.75
N PRO A 28 8.48 4.95 10.22
CA PRO A 28 7.87 6.24 9.96
C PRO A 28 6.69 6.12 8.99
N VAL A 29 5.59 6.80 9.34
CA VAL A 29 4.42 6.94 8.48
C VAL A 29 3.94 8.39 8.54
N GLU A 30 3.76 8.99 7.37
CA GLU A 30 3.17 10.31 7.22
C GLU A 30 1.75 10.17 6.66
N ILE A 31 0.77 10.79 7.30
CA ILE A 31 -0.62 10.81 6.85
C ILE A 31 -0.96 12.24 6.44
N ALA A 32 -1.46 12.41 5.22
CA ALA A 32 -1.94 13.69 4.72
C ALA A 32 -3.26 13.47 4.00
N ASP A 33 -4.37 13.89 4.62
CA ASP A 33 -5.73 13.80 4.07
C ASP A 33 -6.11 12.38 3.59
N ASP A 34 -6.07 12.15 2.29
CA ASP A 34 -6.47 10.94 1.57
C ASP A 34 -5.31 9.96 1.31
N ARG A 35 -4.11 10.27 1.80
CA ARG A 35 -2.90 9.47 1.56
C ARG A 35 -2.09 9.20 2.82
N ALA A 36 -1.44 8.04 2.83
CA ALA A 36 -0.42 7.66 3.79
C ALA A 36 0.86 7.22 3.08
N VAL A 37 1.99 7.80 3.48
CA VAL A 37 3.33 7.41 3.03
C VAL A 37 4.00 6.62 4.14
N ILE A 38 4.45 5.41 3.82
CA ILE A 38 5.11 4.47 4.73
C ILE A 38 6.56 4.31 4.26
N SER A 39 7.51 4.71 5.10
CA SER A 39 8.93 4.72 4.74
C SER A 39 9.66 3.51 5.30
N PHE A 40 10.18 2.67 4.41
CA PHE A 40 11.03 1.52 4.72
C PHE A 40 12.50 1.85 4.40
N ASP A 41 13.43 1.14 5.02
CA ASP A 41 14.88 1.29 4.76
C ASP A 41 15.29 1.05 3.29
N PHE A 42 14.40 0.44 2.51
CA PHE A 42 14.63 0.05 1.11
C PHE A 42 13.66 0.72 0.12
N GLY A 43 12.87 1.70 0.58
CA GLY A 43 11.99 2.52 -0.26
C GLY A 43 10.65 2.85 0.41
N ASP A 44 9.77 3.50 -0.33
CA ASP A 44 8.52 4.03 0.20
C ASP A 44 7.29 3.34 -0.39
N ALA A 45 6.25 3.21 0.41
CA ALA A 45 4.92 2.81 -0.03
C ALA A 45 3.91 3.92 0.23
N LEU A 46 3.20 4.33 -0.81
CA LEU A 46 2.08 5.24 -0.76
C LEU A 46 0.78 4.44 -0.81
N ALA A 47 -0.14 4.71 0.11
CA ALA A 47 -1.52 4.26 0.08
C ALA A 47 -2.43 5.48 -0.04
N GLU A 48 -3.11 5.62 -1.17
CA GLU A 48 -3.98 6.76 -1.50
C GLU A 48 -5.41 6.28 -1.68
N THR A 49 -6.37 6.94 -1.03
CA THR A 49 -7.79 6.63 -1.20
C THR A 49 -8.30 7.24 -2.48
N THR A 50 -9.02 6.45 -3.27
CA THR A 50 -9.65 6.88 -4.51
C THR A 50 -11.16 6.68 -4.43
N GLU A 51 -11.92 7.23 -5.38
CA GLU A 51 -13.37 7.00 -5.45
C GLU A 51 -13.73 5.51 -5.60
N ALA A 52 -12.84 4.70 -6.18
CA ALA A 52 -13.03 3.27 -6.40
C ALA A 52 -12.46 2.38 -5.28
N GLY A 53 -11.69 2.94 -4.33
CA GLY A 53 -11.12 2.19 -3.21
C GLY A 53 -9.77 2.72 -2.76
N LEU A 54 -8.73 1.91 -2.90
CA LEU A 54 -7.37 2.24 -2.47
C LEU A 54 -6.37 2.00 -3.59
N ARG A 55 -5.54 2.99 -3.89
CA ARG A 55 -4.39 2.86 -4.77
C ARG A 55 -3.13 2.69 -3.93
N LEU A 56 -2.36 1.65 -4.23
CA LEU A 56 -1.04 1.43 -3.67
C LEU A 56 0.03 1.76 -4.71
N GLN A 57 1.08 2.43 -4.27
CA GLN A 57 2.26 2.70 -5.10
C GLN A 57 3.51 2.47 -4.26
N VAL A 58 4.45 1.69 -4.77
CA VAL A 58 5.71 1.40 -4.10
C VAL A 58 6.88 1.91 -4.95
N THR A 59 7.86 2.53 -4.31
CA THR A 59 9.04 3.10 -4.96
C THR A 59 10.28 2.61 -4.25
N GLY A 60 11.20 2.01 -5.00
CA GLY A 60 12.44 1.43 -4.47
C GLY A 60 13.63 1.67 -5.39
N LYS A 61 14.84 1.47 -4.87
CA LYS A 61 16.10 1.71 -5.61
C LYS A 61 16.28 0.78 -6.82
N ASP A 62 15.76 -0.44 -6.75
CA ASP A 62 15.88 -1.47 -7.78
C ASP A 62 14.60 -2.35 -7.83
N ALA A 63 14.57 -3.31 -8.75
CA ALA A 63 13.39 -4.17 -8.95
C ALA A 63 13.13 -5.12 -7.77
N GLU A 64 14.17 -5.51 -7.04
CA GLU A 64 14.04 -6.38 -5.87
C GLU A 64 13.38 -5.62 -4.71
N ALA A 65 13.82 -4.39 -4.46
CA ALA A 65 13.23 -3.49 -3.47
C ALA A 65 11.75 -3.23 -3.77
N VAL A 66 11.41 -2.92 -5.02
CA VAL A 66 10.01 -2.71 -5.46
C VAL A 66 9.16 -3.96 -5.24
N ARG A 67 9.65 -5.14 -5.64
CA ARG A 67 8.93 -6.40 -5.41
C ARG A 67 8.72 -6.67 -3.92
N LYS A 68 9.75 -6.48 -3.10
CA LYS A 68 9.68 -6.66 -1.66
C LYS A 68 8.69 -5.70 -1.00
N LEU A 69 8.67 -4.43 -1.40
CA LEU A 69 7.71 -3.44 -0.91
C LEU A 69 6.28 -3.85 -1.29
N ALA A 70 6.06 -4.24 -2.54
CA ALA A 70 4.76 -4.73 -3.02
C ALA A 70 4.26 -5.93 -2.19
N ASP A 71 5.09 -6.96 -2.05
CA ASP A 71 4.77 -8.18 -1.29
C ASP A 71 4.40 -7.85 0.18
N VAL A 72 5.16 -6.95 0.82
CA VAL A 72 4.93 -6.56 2.21
C VAL A 72 3.61 -5.80 2.36
N VAL A 73 3.38 -4.76 1.54
CA VAL A 73 2.18 -3.92 1.68
C VAL A 73 0.92 -4.70 1.33
N GLU A 74 0.97 -5.51 0.27
CA GLU A 74 -0.13 -6.39 -0.16
C GLU A 74 -0.52 -7.38 0.94
N SER A 75 0.46 -8.11 1.50
CA SER A 75 0.23 -9.06 2.60
C SER A 75 -0.55 -8.46 3.76
N HIS A 76 -0.18 -7.24 4.17
CA HIS A 76 -0.85 -6.54 5.27
C HIS A 76 -2.25 -6.06 4.85
N LEU A 77 -2.39 -5.50 3.65
CA LEU A 77 -3.69 -5.06 3.13
C LEU A 77 -4.69 -6.22 3.06
N LEU A 78 -4.31 -7.36 2.46
CA LEU A 78 -5.18 -8.53 2.31
C LEU A 78 -5.59 -9.08 3.69
N ARG A 79 -4.67 -9.07 4.67
CA ARG A 79 -4.98 -9.47 6.04
C ARG A 79 -6.01 -8.54 6.71
N PHE A 80 -5.94 -7.24 6.46
CA PHE A 80 -6.91 -6.27 7.01
C PHE A 80 -8.25 -6.30 6.26
N ALA A 81 -8.21 -6.61 4.96
CA ALA A 81 -9.37 -6.77 4.12
C ALA A 81 -9.94 -8.20 4.13
N HIS A 82 -9.50 -9.11 5.01
CA HIS A 82 -9.89 -10.54 5.01
C HIS A 82 -11.40 -10.81 4.98
N ARG A 83 -12.23 -9.87 5.47
CA ARG A 83 -13.70 -9.99 5.44
C ARG A 83 -14.32 -9.76 4.07
N GLU A 84 -13.55 -9.24 3.12
CA GLU A 84 -13.95 -8.97 1.73
C GLU A 84 -13.45 -10.06 0.77
N GLU A 85 -12.81 -11.12 1.30
CA GLU A 85 -12.21 -12.22 0.52
C GLU A 85 -11.37 -11.71 -0.68
N PRO A 86 -10.40 -10.82 -0.41
CA PRO A 86 -9.73 -10.07 -1.47
C PRO A 86 -8.86 -10.98 -2.32
N LYS A 87 -8.85 -10.72 -3.63
CA LYS A 87 -7.91 -11.35 -4.56
C LYS A 87 -6.53 -10.69 -4.43
N PRO A 88 -5.45 -11.40 -4.82
CA PRO A 88 -4.14 -10.79 -5.00
C PRO A 88 -4.22 -9.58 -5.93
N LEU A 89 -3.40 -8.57 -5.65
CA LEU A 89 -3.35 -7.32 -6.39
C LEU A 89 -2.56 -7.51 -7.70
N GLU A 90 -3.06 -6.88 -8.77
CA GLU A 90 -2.34 -6.82 -10.04
C GLU A 90 -1.38 -5.63 -10.03
N TRP A 91 -0.12 -5.90 -9.71
CA TRP A 91 0.94 -4.89 -9.72
C TRP A 91 1.41 -4.57 -11.13
N THR A 92 1.36 -3.30 -11.49
CA THR A 92 1.81 -2.76 -12.77
C THR A 92 3.01 -1.85 -12.55
N ARG A 93 4.05 -2.02 -13.38
CA ARG A 93 5.14 -1.05 -13.43
C ARG A 93 4.69 0.11 -14.32
N PRO A 94 4.74 1.38 -13.87
CA PRO A 94 4.59 2.49 -14.80
C PRO A 94 5.68 2.36 -15.87
N ALA A 95 5.27 2.49 -17.14
CA ALA A 95 6.12 2.36 -18.31
C ALA A 95 7.23 3.43 -18.35
#